data_AF-A0A529X861-F1
#
_entry.id   AF-A0A529X861-F1
#
_cell.length_a   1.000
_cell.length_b   1.000
_cell.length_c   1.000
_cell.angle_alpha   90.00
_cell.angle_beta   90.00
_cell.angle_gamma   90.00
#
_symmetry.space_group_name_H-M   'P 1'
#
loop_
_entity.id
_entity.type
_entity.pdbx_description
1 polymer ?
#
loop_
_entity_poly.entity_id
_entity_poly.type
_entity_poly.pdbx_seq_one_letter_code
_entity_poly.pdbx_strand_id
1 'polypeptide(L)'
;HWLIGFCEQLSDRASRYRLISQNGPGMGRDDLGEHRIIAERALDGDADGAVEALFNHYRLTAAMCMERFAQGYDPRAGVAKARRR
;
A
#
# COMPACT_ATOMS: atom_id res chain seq x y z
N HIS A 1 -5.25 -10.54 -24.69
CA HIS A 1 -6.61 -10.13 -24.26
C HIS A 1 -6.47 -8.89 -23.39
N TRP A 2 -7.06 -7.75 -23.78
CA TRP A 2 -6.75 -6.45 -23.17
C TRP A 2 -7.07 -6.37 -21.66
N LEU A 3 -8.15 -7.02 -21.22
CA LEU A 3 -8.56 -7.05 -19.80
C LEU A 3 -7.52 -7.73 -18.90
N ILE A 4 -6.89 -8.81 -19.39
CA ILE A 4 -5.87 -9.53 -18.61
C ILE A 4 -4.65 -8.63 -18.42
N GLY A 5 -4.18 -8.01 -19.50
CA GLY A 5 -3.05 -7.07 -19.43
C GLY A 5 -3.35 -5.83 -18.57
N PHE A 6 -4.61 -5.41 -18.47
CA PHE A 6 -5.03 -4.36 -17.54
C PHE A 6 -5.00 -4.83 -16.08
N CYS A 7 -5.52 -6.02 -15.78
CA CYS A 7 -5.46 -6.61 -14.44
C CYS A 7 -4.02 -6.83 -13.96
N GLU A 8 -3.13 -7.27 -14.84
CA GLU A 8 -1.70 -7.43 -14.54
C GLU A 8 -1.05 -6.11 -14.13
N GLN A 9 -1.32 -5.02 -14.85
CA GLN A 9 -0.82 -3.68 -14.52
C GLN A 9 -1.33 -3.18 -13.16
N LEU A 10 -2.60 -3.44 -12.84
CA LEU A 10 -3.15 -3.10 -11.52
C LEU A 10 -2.50 -3.92 -10.41
N SER A 11 -2.26 -5.21 -10.64
CA SER A 11 -1.60 -6.10 -9.69
C SER A 11 -0.15 -5.67 -9.40
N ASP A 12 0.61 -5.31 -10.43
CA ASP A 12 1.97 -4.78 -10.28
C ASP A 12 2.00 -3.52 -9.41
N ARG A 13 1.15 -2.54 -9.73
CA ARG A 13 1.06 -1.27 -8.97
C ARG A 13 0.67 -1.51 -7.51
N ALA A 14 -0.31 -2.37 -7.27
CA ALA A 14 -0.72 -2.73 -5.91
C ALA A 14 0.42 -3.38 -5.12
N SER A 15 1.20 -4.26 -5.76
CA SER A 15 2.36 -4.91 -5.14
C SER A 15 3.44 -3.91 -4.76
N ARG A 16 3.72 -2.93 -5.63
CA ARG A 16 4.69 -1.86 -5.35
C ARG A 16 4.25 -0.98 -4.19
N TYR A 17 2.98 -0.60 -4.11
CA TYR A 17 2.47 0.18 -2.97
C TYR A 17 2.54 -0.58 -1.65
N ARG A 18 2.24 -1.89 -1.63
CA ARG A 18 2.44 -2.71 -0.44
C ARG A 18 3.89 -2.69 0.04
N LEU A 19 4.86 -2.90 -0.87
CA LEU A 19 6.28 -2.83 -0.54
C LEU A 19 6.69 -1.45 0.01
N ILE A 20 6.16 -0.37 -0.56
CA ILE A 20 6.42 0.99 -0.08
C ILE A 20 5.83 1.20 1.32
N SER A 21 4.65 0.64 1.62
CA SER A 21 4.05 0.73 2.95
C SER A 21 4.80 -0.04 4.05
N GLN A 22 5.56 -1.09 3.71
CA GLN A 22 6.20 -1.98 4.68
C GLN A 22 7.57 -1.49 5.22
N ASN A 23 8.29 -0.64 4.49
CA ASN A 23 9.71 -0.34 4.78
C ASN A 23 9.94 0.96 5.58
N GLY A 24 9.25 1.15 6.72
CA GLY A 24 9.38 2.32 7.59
C GLY A 24 9.88 1.95 9.00
N PRO A 25 10.76 2.75 9.63
CA PRO A 25 11.18 2.51 11.01
C PRO A 25 10.00 2.71 11.99
N GLY A 26 9.70 1.69 12.80
CA GLY A 26 8.72 1.78 13.90
C GLY A 26 7.27 1.40 13.57
N MET A 27 6.95 0.97 12.34
CA MET A 27 5.59 0.55 11.97
C MET A 27 5.46 -0.97 11.98
N GLY A 28 5.03 -1.54 13.11
CA GLY A 28 4.62 -2.94 13.21
C GLY A 28 3.22 -3.14 12.62
N ARG A 29 3.08 -3.06 11.29
CA ARG A 29 1.84 -3.45 10.60
C ARG A 29 1.71 -4.97 10.61
N ASP A 30 0.55 -5.48 11.01
CA ASP A 30 0.21 -6.91 10.89
C ASP A 30 -0.44 -7.19 9.53
N ASP A 31 0.37 -7.17 8.46
CA ASP A 31 -0.12 -7.40 7.10
C ASP A 31 -0.66 -8.83 6.92
N LEU A 32 -0.03 -9.81 7.56
CA LEU A 32 -0.51 -11.20 7.60
C LEU A 32 -1.89 -11.31 8.26
N GLY A 33 -2.13 -10.61 9.38
CA GLY A 33 -3.44 -10.55 10.03
C GLY A 33 -4.51 -9.94 9.14
N GLU A 34 -4.19 -8.84 8.45
CA GLU A 34 -5.11 -8.24 7.48
C GLU A 34 -5.48 -9.20 6.34
N HIS A 35 -4.49 -9.90 5.77
CA HIS A 35 -4.72 -10.88 4.72
C HIS A 35 -5.54 -12.08 5.20
N ARG A 36 -5.33 -12.52 6.44
CA ARG A 36 -6.12 -13.59 7.07
C ARG A 36 -7.60 -13.22 7.16
N ILE A 37 -7.93 -12.02 7.65
CA ILE A 37 -9.32 -11.57 7.78
C ILE A 37 -10.03 -11.52 6.42
N ILE A 38 -9.35 -11.04 5.38
CA ILE A 38 -9.90 -11.03 4.01
C ILE A 38 -10.21 -12.47 3.55
N ALA A 39 -9.27 -13.39 3.75
CA ALA A 39 -9.41 -14.77 3.32
C ALA A 39 -10.52 -15.50 4.09
N GLU A 40 -10.58 -15.35 5.41
CA GLU A 40 -11.61 -15.97 6.26
C GLU A 40 -13.02 -15.52 5.84
N ARG A 41 -13.26 -14.21 5.73
CA ARG A 41 -14.56 -13.68 5.30
C ARG A 41 -14.96 -14.18 3.90
N ALA A 42 -14.00 -14.26 2.97
CA ALA A 42 -14.25 -14.79 1.64
C ALA A 42 -14.59 -16.28 1.64
N LEU A 43 -13.90 -17.08 2.46
CA LEU A 43 -14.15 -18.52 2.61
C LEU A 43 -15.48 -18.82 3.31
N ASP A 44 -15.89 -17.96 4.23
CA ASP A 44 -17.19 -18.05 4.94
C ASP A 44 -18.38 -17.60 4.07
N GLY A 45 -18.13 -17.10 2.85
CA GLY A 45 -19.17 -16.57 1.96
C GLY A 45 -19.69 -15.19 2.37
N ASP A 46 -19.05 -14.53 3.34
CA ASP A 46 -19.32 -13.15 3.74
C ASP A 46 -18.70 -12.17 2.73
N ALA A 47 -19.39 -12.02 1.59
CA ALA A 47 -18.95 -11.16 0.50
C ALA A 47 -18.82 -9.69 0.93
N ASP A 48 -19.79 -9.16 1.67
CA ASP A 48 -19.79 -7.77 2.12
C ASP A 48 -18.65 -7.51 3.09
N GLY A 49 -18.43 -8.41 4.05
CA GLY A 49 -17.32 -8.31 4.98
C GLY A 49 -15.96 -8.47 4.29
N ALA A 50 -15.83 -9.35 3.31
CA ALA A 50 -14.59 -9.48 2.55
C ALA A 50 -14.26 -8.19 1.77
N VAL A 51 -15.29 -7.55 1.19
CA VAL A 51 -15.15 -6.25 0.50
C VAL A 51 -14.72 -5.16 1.49
N GLU A 52 -15.35 -5.08 2.66
CA GLU A 52 -14.98 -4.13 3.70
C GLU A 52 -13.51 -4.31 4.14
N ALA A 53 -13.10 -5.56 4.39
CA ALA A 53 -11.74 -5.88 4.79
C ALA A 53 -10.72 -5.48 3.71
N LEU A 54 -11.03 -5.73 2.43
CA LEU A 54 -10.22 -5.28 1.29
C LEU A 54 -10.10 -3.75 1.25
N PHE A 55 -11.20 -3.02 1.43
CA PHE A 55 -11.17 -1.55 1.45
C PHE A 55 -10.28 -1.02 2.57
N ASN A 56 -10.39 -1.59 3.77
CA ASN A 56 -9.57 -1.19 4.91
C ASN A 56 -8.07 -1.43 4.63
N HIS A 57 -7.71 -2.59 4.09
CA HIS A 57 -6.35 -2.93 3.69
C HIS A 57 -5.78 -1.94 2.65
N TYR A 58 -6.56 -1.58 1.63
CA TYR A 58 -6.13 -0.63 0.60
C TYR A 58 -6.00 0.79 1.14
N ARG A 59 -6.94 1.25 1.96
CA ARG A 59 -6.89 2.59 2.57
C ARG A 59 -5.69 2.76 3.48
N LEU A 60 -5.41 1.76 4.32
CA LEU A 60 -4.23 1.77 5.17
C LEU A 60 -2.94 1.79 4.35
N THR A 61 -2.84 0.92 3.33
CA THR A 61 -1.68 0.90 2.41
C THR A 61 -1.48 2.26 1.74
N ALA A 62 -2.56 2.89 1.26
CA ALA A 62 -2.49 4.22 0.64
C ALA A 62 -2.06 5.30 1.64
N ALA A 63 -2.62 5.31 2.86
CA ALA A 63 -2.25 6.26 3.91
C ALA A 63 -0.76 6.17 4.27
N MET A 64 -0.24 4.96 4.47
CA MET A 64 1.18 4.71 4.75
C MET A 64 2.08 5.14 3.59
N CYS A 65 1.68 4.86 2.34
CA CYS A 65 2.40 5.34 1.17
C CYS A 65 2.44 6.87 1.11
N MET A 66 1.31 7.54 1.34
CA MET A 66 1.22 9.00 1.35
C MET A 66 2.09 9.61 2.45
N GLU A 67 2.03 9.06 3.66
CA GLU A 67 2.88 9.48 4.76
C GLU A 67 4.36 9.33 4.41
N ARG A 68 4.75 8.19 3.83
CA ARG A 68 6.12 7.96 3.40
C ARG A 68 6.57 8.90 2.28
N PHE A 69 5.71 9.18 1.30
CA PHE A 69 6.02 10.15 0.26
C PHE A 69 6.14 11.57 0.83
N ALA A 70 5.35 11.92 1.85
CA ALA A 70 5.50 13.19 2.57
C ALA A 70 6.81 13.24 3.37
N GLN A 71 7.26 12.13 3.99
CA GLN A 71 8.54 12.05 4.68
C GLN A 71 9.75 12.08 3.73
N GLY A 72 9.59 11.53 2.51
CA GLY A 72 10.59 11.63 1.43
C GLY A 72 10.64 12.99 0.73
N TYR A 73 9.63 13.84 0.95
CA TYR A 73 9.66 15.26 0.57
C TYR A 73 10.40 16.05 1.63
N ASP A 74 11.73 16.14 1.50
CA ASP A 74 12.50 17.17 2.18
C ASP A 74 12.66 18.39 1.26
N PRO A 75 11.91 19.50 1.46
CA PRO A 75 12.10 20.72 0.69
C PRO A 75 13.50 21.33 0.87
N ARG A 76 14.25 20.94 1.91
CA ARG A 76 15.64 21.37 2.17
C ARG A 76 16.69 20.45 1.53
N ALA A 77 16.37 19.20 1.20
CA ALA A 77 17.27 18.29 0.50
C ALA A 77 17.59 18.80 -0.92
N GLY A 78 16.61 19.44 -1.58
CA GLY A 78 16.83 20.15 -2.85
C GLY A 78 17.74 21.38 -2.70
N VAL A 79 17.62 22.12 -1.60
CA VAL A 79 18.40 23.35 -1.33
C VAL A 79 19.86 23.04 -0.98
N ALA A 80 20.12 21.94 -0.27
CA ALA A 80 21.48 21.50 0.05
C ALA A 80 22.31 21.12 -1.19
N LYS A 81 21.67 20.62 -2.25
CA LYS A 81 22.33 20.27 -3.52
C LYS A 81 22.67 21.50 -4.37
N ALA A 82 21.93 22.60 -4.23
CA ALA A 82 22.11 23.83 -4.99
C ALA A 82 23.25 24.73 -4.47
N ARG A 83 23.58 24.69 -3.17
CA ARG A 83 24.69 25.47 -2.58
C ARG A 83 26.08 24.84 -2.76
N ARG A 84 26.15 23.67 -3.42
CA ARG A 84 27.38 22.91 -3.67
C ARG A 84 27.86 22.97 -5.13
N ARG A 85 27.28 23.85 -5.94
CA ARG A 85 27.68 24.13 -7.32
C ARG A 85 28.18 25.56 -7.46
#